data_AF-A0A484L3R6-F1
#
_entry.id   AF-A0A484L3R6-F1
#
_cell.length_a   1.000
_cell.length_b   1.000
_cell.length_c   1.000
_cell.angle_alpha   90.00
_cell.angle_beta   90.00
_cell.angle_gamma   90.00
#
_symmetry.space_group_name_H-M   'P 1'
#
loop_
_entity.id
_entity.type
_entity.pdbx_description
1 polymer ?
#
loop_
_entity_poly.entity_id
_entity_poly.type
_entity_poly.pdbx_seq_one_letter_code
_entity_poly.pdbx_strand_id
1 'polypeptide(L)'
;MANNNTNNLALRSILDKDKLNGTNFVDWQRNLCIVLRMDEKEYVLEKPIPPAPPANALKAVKDAYEKHVKDDNQVSCVMLATMIPELQKQHEDMKAHEMIVALRQLY
;
A
#
# COMPACT_ATOMS: atom_id res chain seq x y z
N MET A 1 -1.62 -12.51 23.00
CA MET A 1 -1.50 -12.51 21.52
C MET A 1 -2.83 -12.23 20.79
N ALA A 2 -4.00 -12.27 21.44
CA ALA A 2 -5.29 -12.00 20.76
C ALA A 2 -5.56 -10.51 20.45
N ASN A 3 -5.16 -9.57 21.32
CA ASN A 3 -5.49 -8.14 21.14
C ASN A 3 -4.89 -7.50 19.89
N ASN A 4 -3.67 -7.90 19.47
CA ASN A 4 -3.03 -7.29 18.30
C ASN A 4 -3.75 -7.63 17.00
N ASN A 5 -4.26 -8.85 16.86
CA ASN A 5 -5.00 -9.26 15.66
C ASN A 5 -6.39 -8.62 15.58
N THR A 6 -7.10 -8.49 16.71
CA THR A 6 -8.42 -7.83 16.75
C THR A 6 -8.29 -6.33 16.47
N ASN A 7 -7.27 -5.68 17.02
CA ASN A 7 -6.98 -4.27 16.74
C ASN A 7 -6.59 -4.05 15.27
N ASN A 8 -5.85 -4.99 14.66
CA ASN A 8 -5.48 -4.92 13.25
C ASN A 8 -6.72 -5.02 12.32
N LEU A 9 -7.61 -5.97 12.60
CA LEU A 9 -8.87 -6.13 11.85
C LEU A 9 -9.78 -4.92 11.99
N ALA A 10 -9.92 -4.38 13.21
CA ALA A 10 -10.75 -3.20 13.46
C ALA A 10 -10.21 -1.97 12.72
N LEU A 11 -8.89 -1.76 12.69
CA LEU A 11 -8.32 -0.62 11.96
C LEU A 11 -8.50 -0.79 10.45
N ARG A 12 -8.30 -1.99 9.90
CA ARG A 12 -8.48 -2.24 8.46
C ARG A 12 -9.90 -1.98 7.99
N SER A 13 -10.90 -2.21 8.85
CA SER A 13 -12.32 -1.92 8.53
C SER A 13 -12.60 -0.44 8.23
N ILE A 14 -11.71 0.49 8.60
CA ILE A 14 -11.85 1.90 8.24
C ILE A 14 -11.84 2.12 6.73
N LEU A 15 -11.09 1.30 5.99
CA LEU A 15 -10.94 1.41 4.54
C LEU A 15 -12.14 0.81 3.79
N ASP A 16 -12.91 -0.05 4.44
CA ASP A 16 -14.13 -0.65 3.86
C ASP A 16 -15.33 0.31 3.94
N LYS A 17 -15.34 1.22 4.92
CA LYS A 17 -16.45 2.15 5.14
C LYS A 17 -16.57 3.21 4.05
N ASP A 18 -15.45 3.66 3.52
CA ASP A 18 -15.42 4.74 2.53
C ASP A 18 -14.34 4.48 1.48
N LYS A 19 -14.69 3.64 0.51
CA LYS A 19 -13.81 3.28 -0.60
C LYS A 19 -13.51 4.51 -1.45
N LEU A 20 -12.31 4.56 -2.02
CA LEU A 20 -11.91 5.62 -2.94
C LEU A 20 -12.88 5.65 -4.14
N ASN A 21 -13.56 6.78 -4.30
CA ASN A 21 -14.56 7.02 -5.36
C ASN A 21 -14.27 8.27 -6.21
N GLY A 22 -13.10 8.88 -5.99
CA GLY A 22 -12.62 10.06 -6.70
C GLY A 22 -13.03 11.40 -6.12
N THR A 23 -13.92 11.45 -5.12
CA THR A 23 -14.24 12.69 -4.39
C THR A 23 -13.63 12.74 -2.99
N ASN A 24 -13.21 11.59 -2.46
CA ASN A 24 -12.75 11.40 -1.09
C ASN A 24 -11.25 11.08 -0.99
N PHE A 25 -10.44 11.44 -1.98
CA PHE A 25 -9.03 11.04 -2.06
C PHE A 25 -8.22 11.41 -0.80
N VAL A 26 -8.36 12.62 -0.29
CA VAL A 26 -7.61 13.10 0.89
C VAL A 26 -7.95 12.28 2.14
N ASP A 27 -9.22 11.98 2.35
CA ASP A 27 -9.68 11.21 3.51
C ASP A 27 -9.32 9.72 3.38
N TRP A 28 -9.50 9.15 2.19
CA TRP A 28 -9.05 7.79 1.87
C TRP A 28 -7.54 7.63 2.07
N GLN A 29 -6.73 8.57 1.57
CA GLN A 29 -5.28 8.54 1.72
C GLN A 29 -4.88 8.64 3.20
N ARG A 30 -5.54 9.50 3.98
CA ARG A 30 -5.29 9.61 5.43
C ARG A 30 -5.57 8.30 6.14
N ASN A 31 -6.71 7.65 5.84
CA ASN A 31 -7.08 6.36 6.40
C ASN A 31 -6.09 5.25 6.00
N LEU A 32 -5.65 5.25 4.74
CA LEU A 32 -4.64 4.32 4.23
C LEU A 32 -3.32 4.48 5.00
N CYS A 33 -2.81 5.71 5.16
CA CYS A 33 -1.59 5.97 5.93
C CYS A 33 -1.69 5.47 7.39
N ILE A 34 -2.84 5.64 8.04
CA ILE A 34 -3.07 5.15 9.41
C ILE A 34 -2.92 3.62 9.48
N VAL A 35 -3.56 2.89 8.56
CA VAL A 35 -3.46 1.43 8.49
C VAL A 35 -2.03 0.98 8.19
N LEU A 36 -1.37 1.62 7.22
CA LEU A 36 -0.01 1.26 6.81
C LEU A 36 1.05 1.59 7.87
N ARG A 37 0.87 2.65 8.68
CA ARG A 37 1.76 2.94 9.81
C ARG A 37 1.74 1.84 10.86
N MET A 38 0.55 1.33 11.17
CA MET A 38 0.43 0.22 12.13
C MET A 38 1.11 -1.05 11.61
N ASP A 39 1.10 -1.26 10.29
CA ASP A 39 1.74 -2.40 9.64
C ASP A 39 3.23 -2.15 9.29
N GLU A 40 3.79 -0.99 9.65
CA GLU A 40 5.16 -0.52 9.33
C GLU A 40 5.47 -0.49 7.81
N LYS A 41 4.48 -0.15 6.99
CA LYS A 41 4.55 -0.16 5.51
C LYS A 41 4.28 1.18 4.84
N GLU A 42 4.13 2.27 5.60
CA GLU A 42 3.90 3.61 5.02
C GLU A 42 5.00 4.01 4.03
N TYR A 43 6.25 3.59 4.28
CA TYR A 43 7.41 3.90 3.43
C TYR A 43 7.24 3.46 1.95
N VAL A 44 6.41 2.45 1.70
CA VAL A 44 6.11 1.94 0.35
C VAL A 44 5.41 3.01 -0.50
N LEU A 45 4.61 3.87 0.12
CA LEU A 45 3.96 4.97 -0.59
C LEU A 45 4.95 6.09 -0.94
N GLU A 46 6.03 6.23 -0.16
CA GLU A 46 7.01 7.31 -0.32
C GLU A 46 8.12 6.97 -1.31
N LYS A 47 8.49 5.69 -1.40
CA LYS A 47 9.65 5.22 -2.15
C LYS A 47 9.26 4.07 -3.08
N PRO A 48 9.65 4.12 -4.37
CA PRO A 48 9.47 2.98 -5.24
C PRO A 48 10.36 1.82 -4.80
N ILE A 49 10.04 0.60 -5.27
CA ILE A 49 10.94 -0.54 -5.11
C ILE A 49 12.30 -0.18 -5.76
N PRO A 50 13.43 -0.35 -5.04
CA PRO A 50 14.74 -0.10 -5.62
C PRO A 50 15.06 -1.09 -6.74
N PRO A 51 16.02 -0.80 -7.63
CA PRO A 51 16.46 -1.75 -8.64
C PRO A 51 16.87 -3.09 -8.03
N ALA A 52 16.60 -4.19 -8.74
CA ALA A 52 16.95 -5.52 -8.29
C ALA A 52 18.47 -5.63 -8.00
N PRO A 53 18.87 -6.14 -6.82
CA PRO A 53 20.27 -6.22 -6.47
C PRO A 53 21.01 -7.24 -7.33
N PRO A 54 22.31 -7.04 -7.60
CA PRO A 54 23.10 -7.98 -8.39
C PRO A 54 23.23 -9.34 -7.69
N ALA A 55 23.51 -10.39 -8.46
CA ALA A 55 23.60 -11.75 -7.95
C ALA A 55 24.67 -11.94 -6.86
N ASN A 56 25.72 -11.12 -6.86
CA ASN A 56 26.78 -11.12 -5.85
C ASN A 56 26.53 -10.16 -4.67
N ALA A 57 25.37 -9.50 -4.61
CA ALA A 57 25.04 -8.60 -3.51
C ALA A 57 25.03 -9.35 -2.16
N LEU A 58 25.34 -8.61 -1.10
CA LEU A 58 25.25 -9.10 0.28
C LEU A 58 23.84 -9.60 0.56
N LYS A 59 23.73 -10.65 1.37
CA LYS A 59 22.44 -11.25 1.75
C LYS A 59 21.48 -10.20 2.33
N ALA A 60 21.96 -9.31 3.19
CA ALA A 60 21.15 -8.24 3.77
C ALA A 60 20.51 -7.30 2.73
N VAL A 61 21.20 -7.04 1.62
CA VAL A 61 20.67 -6.20 0.51
C VAL A 61 19.56 -6.94 -0.23
N LYS A 62 19.74 -8.24 -0.48
CA LYS A 62 18.72 -9.09 -1.12
C LYS A 62 17.49 -9.24 -0.23
N ASP A 63 17.69 -9.53 1.05
CA ASP A 63 16.60 -9.65 2.04
C ASP A 63 15.80 -8.34 2.13
N ALA A 64 16.47 -7.18 2.10
CA ALA A 64 15.80 -5.87 2.11
C ALA A 64 14.99 -5.61 0.83
N TYR A 65 15.52 -5.98 -0.34
CA TYR A 65 14.79 -5.90 -1.61
C TYR A 65 13.54 -6.80 -1.61
N GLU A 66 13.69 -8.07 -1.22
CA GLU A 66 12.57 -9.02 -1.15
C GLU A 66 11.50 -8.56 -0.15
N LYS A 67 11.90 -7.99 0.99
CA LYS A 67 10.97 -7.39 1.95
C LYS A 67 10.18 -6.25 1.30
N HIS A 68 10.84 -5.34 0.58
CA HIS A 68 10.16 -4.23 -0.08
C HIS A 68 9.18 -4.74 -1.15
N VAL A 69 9.58 -5.69 -1.99
CA VAL A 69 8.68 -6.31 -2.98
C VAL A 69 7.44 -6.92 -2.33
N LYS A 70 7.62 -7.63 -1.21
CA LYS A 70 6.51 -8.23 -0.47
C LYS A 70 5.58 -7.16 0.13
N ASP A 71 6.15 -6.14 0.77
CA ASP A 71 5.39 -5.07 1.38
C ASP A 71 4.61 -4.29 0.31
N ASP A 72 5.22 -3.98 -0.84
CA ASP A 72 4.56 -3.34 -1.98
C ASP A 72 3.38 -4.14 -2.52
N ASN A 73 3.56 -5.45 -2.72
CA ASN A 73 2.44 -6.30 -3.14
C ASN A 73 1.28 -6.26 -2.15
N GLN A 74 1.56 -6.25 -0.84
CA GLN A 74 0.50 -6.15 0.18
C GLN A 74 -0.19 -4.78 0.15
N VAL A 75 0.57 -3.69 0.05
CA VAL A 75 0.01 -2.34 -0.02
C VAL A 75 -0.82 -2.16 -1.29
N SER A 76 -0.33 -2.61 -2.44
CA SER A 76 -1.03 -2.56 -3.73
C SER A 76 -2.38 -3.28 -3.64
N CYS A 77 -2.42 -4.48 -3.05
CA CYS A 77 -3.68 -5.20 -2.84
C CYS A 77 -4.66 -4.44 -1.93
N VAL A 78 -4.17 -3.82 -0.84
CA VAL A 78 -5.02 -3.02 0.05
C VAL A 78 -5.57 -1.79 -0.67
N MET A 79 -4.73 -1.10 -1.44
CA MET A 79 -5.16 0.06 -2.22
C MET A 79 -6.28 -0.33 -3.19
N LEU A 80 -6.07 -1.38 -4.00
CA LEU A 80 -7.09 -1.87 -4.93
C LEU A 80 -8.38 -2.31 -4.22
N ALA A 81 -8.29 -3.12 -3.16
CA ALA A 81 -9.47 -3.61 -2.44
C ALA A 81 -10.37 -2.48 -1.89
N THR A 82 -9.76 -1.32 -1.63
CA THR A 82 -10.38 -0.15 -1.00
C THR A 82 -10.73 0.94 -2.02
N MET A 83 -10.72 0.61 -3.31
CA MET A 83 -11.21 1.42 -4.42
C MET A 83 -12.54 0.90 -4.96
N ILE A 84 -13.30 1.75 -5.64
CA ILE A 84 -14.41 1.31 -6.49
C ILE A 84 -13.90 0.53 -7.73
N PRO A 85 -14.71 -0.36 -8.33
CA PRO A 85 -14.28 -1.23 -9.43
C PRO A 85 -13.66 -0.51 -10.63
N GLU A 86 -14.16 0.68 -10.96
CA GLU A 86 -13.67 1.49 -12.06
C GLU A 86 -12.21 1.91 -11.83
N LEU A 87 -11.88 2.34 -10.60
CA LEU A 87 -10.53 2.74 -10.23
C LEU A 87 -9.60 1.54 -10.06
N GLN A 88 -10.12 0.41 -9.56
CA GLN A 88 -9.37 -0.86 -9.50
C GLN A 88 -8.83 -1.23 -10.88
N LYS A 89 -9.72 -1.27 -11.89
CA LYS A 89 -9.35 -1.63 -13.26
C LYS A 89 -8.32 -0.67 -13.87
N GLN A 90 -8.36 0.61 -13.50
CA GLN A 90 -7.40 1.59 -14.01
C GLN A 90 -5.99 1.41 -13.43
N HIS A 91 -5.86 0.81 -12.25
CA HIS A 91 -4.61 0.76 -11.51
C HIS A 91 -4.14 -0.68 -11.19
N GLU A 92 -4.79 -1.72 -11.71
CA GLU A 92 -4.56 -3.13 -11.32
C GLU A 92 -3.13 -3.62 -11.58
N ASP A 93 -2.44 -3.05 -12.57
CA ASP A 93 -1.06 -3.39 -12.93
C ASP A 93 -0.01 -2.49 -12.25
N MET A 94 -0.41 -1.48 -11.49
CA MET A 94 0.50 -0.52 -10.88
C MET A 94 1.06 -1.03 -9.55
N LYS A 95 2.30 -0.63 -9.26
CA LYS A 95 2.87 -0.74 -7.91
C LYS A 95 2.31 0.32 -6.98
N ALA A 96 2.35 0.10 -5.68
CA ALA A 96 1.71 0.99 -4.70
C ALA A 96 2.24 2.44 -4.80
N HIS A 97 3.55 2.60 -4.98
CA HIS A 97 4.17 3.91 -5.16
C HIS A 97 3.69 4.60 -6.46
N GLU A 98 3.64 3.87 -7.58
CA GLU A 98 3.17 4.41 -8.86
C GLU A 98 1.69 4.80 -8.78
N MET A 99 0.89 3.93 -8.17
CA MET A 99 -0.54 4.13 -7.96
C MET A 99 -0.82 5.37 -7.11
N ILE A 100 -0.12 5.56 -5.97
CA ILE A 100 -0.34 6.75 -5.15
C ILE A 100 0.10 8.04 -5.85
N VAL A 101 1.17 7.99 -6.66
CA VAL A 101 1.61 9.13 -7.47
C VAL A 101 0.57 9.47 -8.54
N ALA A 102 0.04 8.48 -9.24
CA ALA A 102 -1.01 8.67 -10.25
C ALA A 102 -2.28 9.26 -9.63
N LEU A 103 -2.73 8.72 -8.51
CA LEU A 103 -3.93 9.21 -7.82
C LEU A 103 -3.79 10.66 -7.33
N ARG A 104 -2.61 11.06 -6.81
CA ARG A 104 -2.33 12.45 -6.41
C ARG A 104 -2.30 13.44 -7.57
N GLN A 105 -2.11 12.97 -8.80
CA GLN A 105 -2.17 13.82 -9.99
C GLN A 105 -3.61 13.98 -10.50
N LEU A 106 -4.47 13.01 -10.20
CA LEU A 106 -5.87 12.99 -10.62
C LEU A 106 -6.81 13.76 -9.68
N TYR A 107 -6.50 13.79 -8.37
CA TYR A 107 -7.36 14.31 -7.30
C TYR A 107 -6.62 15.29 -6.39
#